data_AF-A0A183ELN4-F1
#
_entry.id   AF-A0A183ELN4-F1
#
_cell.length_a   1.000
_cell.length_b   1.000
_cell.length_c   1.000
_cell.angle_alpha   90.00
_cell.angle_beta   90.00
_cell.angle_gamma   90.00
#
_symmetry.space_group_name_H-M   'P 1'
#
loop_
_entity.id
_entity.type
_entity.pdbx_description
1 polymer ?
#
loop_
_entity_poly.entity_id
_entity_poly.type
_entity_poly.pdbx_seq_one_letter_code
_entity_poly.pdbx_strand_id
1 'polypeptide(L)'
;MSFLEHLNYLRIIFKKAQMKFRLHLFWDFLSMLSYSVGQMLSRTWDIWKTEKEKLEGYDLNFDKYWVPINWSFALVIKARQEGLIFAENYAIKITDEIRNFRNNLQTLCNYDWVENLILCFPIMTMLQYLFYVGWMKVAEGLLNPFGEDDDDFECNYLIDKNFTTAMYIVDEAHHDLPPLQKDQFWLRGEVEPMYSKDAAALPINPLIGSAVRAAR
;
A
#
# COMPACT_ATOMS: atom_id res chain seq x y z
N MET A 1 -11.25 17.82 21.67
CA MET A 1 -12.31 18.65 21.05
C MET A 1 -13.00 17.73 20.03
N SER A 2 -14.24 17.29 20.30
CA SER A 2 -14.74 16.06 19.67
C SER A 2 -15.51 16.31 18.37
N PHE A 3 -15.50 15.29 17.51
CA PHE A 3 -16.23 15.16 16.24
C PHE A 3 -17.70 15.64 16.29
N LEU A 4 -18.33 15.56 17.47
CA LEU A 4 -19.69 16.04 17.75
C LEU A 4 -19.87 17.56 17.52
N GLU A 5 -18.84 18.38 17.73
CA GLU A 5 -18.92 19.84 17.52
C GLU A 5 -18.97 20.20 16.02
N HIS A 6 -18.19 19.50 15.18
CA HIS A 6 -18.23 19.65 13.73
C HIS A 6 -19.57 19.18 13.13
N LEU A 7 -20.12 18.06 13.63
CA LEU A 7 -21.45 17.59 13.23
C LEU A 7 -22.56 18.60 13.59
N ASN A 8 -22.46 19.28 14.74
CA ASN A 8 -23.40 20.34 15.11
C ASN A 8 -23.27 21.58 14.19
N TYR A 9 -22.06 21.92 13.73
CA TYR A 9 -21.85 23.01 12.78
C TYR A 9 -22.49 22.72 11.41
N LEU A 10 -22.27 21.51 10.87
CA LEU A 10 -22.88 21.05 9.62
C LEU A 10 -24.41 21.00 9.71
N ARG A 11 -24.95 20.59 10.87
CA ARG A 11 -26.41 20.55 11.14
C ARG A 11 -27.08 21.93 11.09
N ILE A 12 -26.35 23.02 11.37
CA ILE A 12 -26.86 24.39 11.24
C ILE A 12 -26.90 24.82 9.77
N ILE A 13 -25.85 24.52 9.00
CA ILE A 13 -25.74 24.88 7.58
C ILE A 13 -26.85 24.19 6.76
N PHE A 14 -27.05 22.89 6.93
CA PHE A 14 -28.06 22.13 6.18
C PHE A 14 -29.52 22.49 6.52
N LYS A 15 -29.78 23.09 7.69
CA LYS A 15 -31.14 23.46 8.12
C LYS A 15 -31.80 24.56 7.27
N LYS A 16 -31.01 25.27 6.44
CA LYS A 16 -31.47 26.42 5.63
C LYS A 16 -31.86 26.06 4.19
N ALA A 17 -31.61 24.83 3.74
CA ALA A 17 -31.94 24.37 2.38
C ALA A 17 -33.15 23.40 2.39
N GLN A 18 -34.28 23.85 1.84
CA GLN A 18 -35.52 23.05 1.75
C GLN A 18 -35.43 21.97 0.66
N MET A 19 -35.64 20.70 1.04
CA MET A 19 -36.32 19.69 0.17
C MET A 19 -36.95 18.57 1.02
N LYS A 20 -38.08 18.88 1.65
CA LYS A 20 -38.61 18.18 2.84
C LYS A 20 -39.22 16.78 2.60
N PHE A 21 -39.06 16.18 1.42
CA PHE A 21 -39.65 14.85 1.10
C PHE A 21 -38.62 13.78 0.69
N ARG A 22 -37.42 14.16 0.20
CA ARG A 22 -36.29 13.21 0.02
C ARG A 22 -35.44 13.05 1.28
N LEU A 23 -35.62 13.94 2.27
CA LEU A 23 -34.78 13.96 3.47
C LEU A 23 -34.95 12.71 4.35
N HIS A 24 -36.15 12.15 4.53
CA HIS A 24 -36.35 11.07 5.51
C HIS A 24 -35.56 9.81 5.12
N LEU A 25 -35.78 9.28 3.92
CA LEU A 25 -35.01 8.15 3.37
C LEU A 25 -33.49 8.42 3.35
N PHE A 26 -33.06 9.67 3.15
CA PHE A 26 -31.65 10.05 3.19
C PHE A 26 -31.06 10.04 4.62
N TRP A 27 -31.82 10.47 5.63
CA TRP A 27 -31.44 10.38 7.05
C TRP A 27 -31.50 8.96 7.59
N ASP A 28 -32.47 8.15 7.14
CA ASP A 28 -32.56 6.74 7.47
C ASP A 28 -31.37 5.97 6.86
N PHE A 29 -30.99 6.28 5.61
CA PHE A 29 -29.80 5.71 4.96
C PHE A 29 -28.49 6.18 5.63
N LEU A 30 -28.36 7.46 5.99
CA LEU A 30 -27.20 8.00 6.72
C LEU A 30 -27.08 7.43 8.14
N SER A 31 -28.19 7.24 8.84
CA SER A 31 -28.17 6.63 10.18
C SER A 31 -27.89 5.13 10.11
N MET A 32 -28.38 4.42 9.09
CA MET A 32 -28.04 3.01 8.84
C MET A 32 -26.56 2.84 8.45
N LEU A 33 -26.00 3.74 7.63
CA LEU A 33 -24.56 3.81 7.37
C LEU A 33 -23.77 4.11 8.65
N SER A 34 -24.15 5.13 9.43
CA SER A 34 -23.49 5.47 10.70
C SER A 34 -23.54 4.32 11.72
N TYR A 35 -24.64 3.55 11.75
CA TYR A 35 -24.81 2.39 12.64
C TYR A 35 -24.05 1.15 12.14
N SER A 36 -24.04 0.89 10.84
CA SER A 36 -23.28 -0.20 10.23
C SER A 36 -21.78 0.04 10.32
N VAL A 37 -21.31 1.23 9.93
CA VAL A 37 -19.92 1.68 10.10
C VAL A 37 -19.56 1.75 11.57
N GLY A 38 -20.45 2.22 12.46
CA GLY A 38 -20.23 2.21 13.90
C GLY A 38 -20.07 0.81 14.50
N GLN A 39 -20.87 -0.16 14.06
CA GLN A 39 -20.69 -1.57 14.45
C GLN A 39 -19.43 -2.18 13.85
N MET A 40 -19.10 -1.86 12.60
CA MET A 40 -17.89 -2.33 11.93
C MET A 40 -16.64 -1.82 12.65
N LEU A 41 -16.59 -0.52 12.95
CA LEU A 41 -15.53 0.12 13.74
C LEU A 41 -15.46 -0.43 15.18
N SER A 42 -16.59 -0.72 15.83
CA SER A 42 -16.57 -1.36 17.15
C SER A 42 -15.99 -2.77 17.08
N ARG A 43 -16.40 -3.56 16.08
CA ARG A 43 -15.90 -4.94 15.90
C ARG A 43 -14.40 -4.97 15.58
N THR A 44 -13.93 -4.13 14.67
CA THR A 44 -12.49 -4.06 14.35
C THR A 44 -11.67 -3.56 15.54
N TRP A 45 -12.20 -2.60 16.32
CA TRP A 45 -11.59 -2.13 17.55
C TRP A 45 -11.49 -3.21 18.64
N ASP A 46 -12.53 -4.02 18.81
CA ASP A 46 -12.53 -5.10 19.82
C ASP A 46 -11.66 -6.31 19.39
N ILE A 47 -11.58 -6.60 18.09
CA ILE A 47 -10.60 -7.54 17.53
C ILE A 47 -9.18 -7.02 17.79
N TRP A 48 -8.90 -5.75 17.46
CA TRP A 48 -7.59 -5.13 17.65
C TRP A 48 -7.14 -5.15 19.12
N LYS A 49 -8.03 -4.85 20.07
CA LYS A 49 -7.72 -5.01 21.51
C LYS A 49 -7.33 -6.44 21.85
N THR A 50 -8.12 -7.41 21.40
CA THR A 50 -7.91 -8.83 21.71
C THR A 50 -6.57 -9.34 21.14
N GLU A 51 -6.16 -8.83 19.98
CA GLU A 51 -4.87 -9.17 19.37
C GLU A 51 -3.70 -8.40 20.01
N LYS A 52 -3.91 -7.13 20.37
CA LYS A 52 -2.95 -6.32 21.12
C LYS A 52 -2.65 -6.92 22.49
N GLU A 53 -3.66 -7.30 23.26
CA GLU A 53 -3.51 -7.95 24.57
C GLU A 53 -2.70 -9.25 24.47
N LYS A 54 -2.92 -10.05 23.42
CA LYS A 54 -2.10 -11.24 23.14
C LYS A 54 -0.64 -10.89 22.82
N LEU A 55 -0.40 -9.84 22.03
CA LEU A 55 0.94 -9.41 21.64
C LEU A 55 1.71 -8.79 22.83
N GLU A 56 1.04 -8.03 23.68
CA GLU A 56 1.58 -7.48 24.93
C GLU A 56 1.89 -8.59 25.94
N GLY A 57 1.05 -9.65 26.03
CA GLY A 57 1.22 -10.79 26.92
C GLY A 57 2.46 -11.67 26.69
N TYR A 58 3.19 -11.51 25.59
CA TYR A 58 4.50 -12.16 25.40
C TYR A 58 5.62 -11.36 26.07
N ASP A 59 6.20 -11.87 27.14
CA ASP A 59 7.38 -11.27 27.79
C ASP A 59 8.65 -11.55 26.97
N LEU A 60 9.09 -10.56 26.18
CA LEU A 60 10.22 -10.64 25.27
C LEU A 60 10.93 -9.28 25.20
N ASN A 61 12.26 -9.29 25.33
CA ASN A 61 13.12 -8.10 25.23
C ASN A 61 13.49 -7.72 23.78
N PHE A 62 12.71 -8.16 22.79
CA PHE A 62 12.97 -7.96 21.36
C PHE A 62 11.69 -7.54 20.63
N ASP A 63 11.85 -6.82 19.51
CA ASP A 63 10.71 -6.35 18.73
C ASP A 63 9.82 -7.48 18.22
N LYS A 64 8.51 -7.29 18.41
CA LYS A 64 7.49 -8.32 18.20
C LYS A 64 6.90 -8.30 16.78
N TYR A 65 7.52 -7.60 15.82
CA TYR A 65 7.01 -7.43 14.45
C TYR A 65 6.81 -8.75 13.69
N TRP A 66 7.53 -9.80 14.08
CA TRP A 66 7.41 -11.14 13.50
C TRP A 66 6.17 -11.92 13.98
N VAL A 67 5.54 -11.50 15.09
CA VAL A 67 4.42 -12.23 15.71
C VAL A 67 3.17 -12.25 14.81
N PRO A 68 2.70 -11.13 14.23
CA PRO A 68 1.57 -11.15 13.28
C PRO A 68 1.84 -11.99 12.03
N ILE A 69 3.08 -12.00 11.53
CA ILE A 69 3.50 -12.82 10.38
C ILE A 69 3.36 -14.32 10.72
N ASN A 70 3.72 -14.71 11.95
CA ASN A 70 3.56 -16.07 12.42
C ASN A 70 2.07 -16.46 12.58
N TRP A 71 1.21 -15.53 13.00
CA TRP A 71 -0.24 -15.72 13.00
C TRP A 71 -0.79 -15.88 11.57
N SER A 72 -0.29 -15.13 10.58
CA SER A 72 -0.67 -15.30 9.18
C SER A 72 -0.37 -16.72 8.66
N PHE A 73 0.80 -17.29 8.99
CA PHE A 73 1.10 -18.69 8.66
C PHE A 73 0.13 -19.67 9.32
N ALA A 74 -0.21 -19.46 10.60
CA ALA A 74 -1.18 -20.30 11.30
C ALA A 74 -2.59 -20.22 10.67
N LEU A 75 -3.01 -19.04 10.21
CA LEU A 75 -4.28 -18.84 9.50
C LEU A 75 -4.32 -19.57 8.16
N VAL A 76 -3.23 -19.59 7.38
CA VAL A 76 -3.15 -20.35 6.12
C VAL A 76 -3.29 -21.86 6.38
N ILE A 77 -2.61 -22.39 7.40
CA ILE A 77 -2.72 -23.79 7.80
C ILE A 77 -4.15 -24.13 8.23
N LYS A 78 -4.78 -23.26 9.02
CA LYS A 78 -6.17 -23.41 9.46
C LYS A 78 -7.15 -23.38 8.29
N ALA A 79 -7.04 -22.40 7.38
CA ALA A 79 -7.89 -22.29 6.19
C ALA A 79 -7.74 -23.50 5.25
N ARG A 80 -6.55 -24.12 5.21
CA ARG A 80 -6.32 -25.39 4.49
C ARG A 80 -7.00 -26.58 5.17
N GLN A 81 -6.98 -26.66 6.50
CA GLN A 81 -7.69 -27.69 7.29
C GLN A 81 -9.22 -27.56 7.19
N GLU A 82 -9.74 -26.34 7.17
CA GLU A 82 -11.16 -26.02 7.00
C GLU A 82 -11.65 -26.19 5.55
N GLY A 83 -10.77 -26.53 4.62
CA GLY A 83 -11.11 -26.79 3.21
C GLY A 83 -11.37 -25.54 2.37
N LEU A 84 -11.15 -24.34 2.91
CA LEU A 84 -11.29 -23.07 2.19
C LEU A 84 -10.28 -22.95 1.03
N ILE A 85 -9.07 -23.49 1.23
CA ILE A 85 -8.05 -23.60 0.18
C ILE A 85 -8.16 -24.99 -0.46
N PHE A 86 -8.62 -25.03 -1.72
CA PHE A 86 -8.90 -26.27 -2.46
C PHE A 86 -7.66 -27.17 -2.68
N ALA A 87 -6.52 -26.58 -3.05
CA ALA A 87 -5.31 -27.32 -3.44
C ALA A 87 -4.07 -26.89 -2.64
N GLU A 88 -3.19 -27.85 -2.37
CA GLU A 88 -2.02 -27.68 -1.50
C GLU A 88 -0.96 -26.76 -2.09
N ASN A 89 -0.77 -26.78 -3.42
CA ASN A 89 0.11 -25.87 -4.14
C ASN A 89 -0.29 -24.39 -3.95
N TYR A 90 -1.58 -24.07 -3.78
CA TYR A 90 -2.02 -22.72 -3.45
C TYR A 90 -1.63 -22.31 -2.03
N ALA A 91 -1.80 -23.20 -1.04
CA ALA A 91 -1.36 -22.95 0.34
C ALA A 91 0.18 -22.75 0.42
N ILE A 92 0.94 -23.55 -0.31
CA ILE A 92 2.41 -23.39 -0.44
C ILE A 92 2.74 -22.03 -1.04
N LYS A 93 2.11 -21.65 -2.16
CA LYS A 93 2.40 -20.38 -2.83
C LYS A 93 2.06 -19.16 -1.96
N ILE A 94 0.95 -19.18 -1.23
CA ILE A 94 0.60 -18.14 -0.25
C ILE A 94 1.66 -18.06 0.86
N THR A 95 2.10 -19.22 1.38
CA THR A 95 3.16 -19.32 2.39
C THR A 95 4.49 -18.74 1.89
N ASP A 96 4.83 -18.96 0.62
CA ASP A 96 6.05 -18.43 0.02
C ASP A 96 6.02 -16.89 -0.12
N GLU A 97 4.86 -16.30 -0.48
CA GLU A 97 4.72 -14.83 -0.53
C GLU A 97 4.75 -14.19 0.87
N ILE A 98 4.15 -14.82 1.89
CA ILE A 98 4.28 -14.35 3.28
C ILE A 98 5.75 -14.40 3.73
N ARG A 99 6.51 -15.43 3.32
CA ARG A 99 7.95 -15.51 3.60
C ARG A 99 8.74 -14.42 2.88
N ASN A 100 8.40 -14.12 1.64
CA ASN A 100 9.01 -13.04 0.86
C ASN A 100 8.81 -11.68 1.56
N PHE A 101 7.57 -11.38 1.98
CA PHE A 101 7.24 -10.18 2.77
C PHE A 101 8.06 -10.08 4.06
N ARG A 102 8.17 -11.17 4.84
CA ARG A 102 9.00 -11.23 6.05
C ARG A 102 10.47 -10.89 5.76
N ASN A 103 11.04 -11.42 4.69
CA ASN A 103 12.45 -11.18 4.34
C ASN A 103 12.71 -9.70 4.03
N ASN A 104 11.78 -9.04 3.35
CA ASN A 104 11.89 -7.60 3.05
C ASN A 104 11.83 -6.75 4.33
N LEU A 105 10.97 -7.09 5.30
CA LEU A 105 10.93 -6.44 6.60
C LEU A 105 12.21 -6.66 7.42
N GLN A 106 12.78 -7.88 7.40
CA GLN A 106 14.04 -8.17 8.08
C GLN A 106 15.20 -7.31 7.53
N THR A 107 15.23 -7.08 6.22
CA THR A 107 16.21 -6.20 5.57
C THR A 107 16.08 -4.76 6.06
N LEU A 108 14.85 -4.25 6.21
CA LEU A 108 14.59 -2.89 6.72
C LEU A 108 15.16 -2.68 8.13
N CYS A 109 14.86 -3.59 9.07
CA CYS A 109 15.34 -3.51 10.46
C CYS A 109 16.88 -3.52 10.59
N ASN A 110 17.61 -4.03 9.60
CA ASN A 110 19.07 -4.10 9.64
C ASN A 110 19.75 -2.76 9.28
N TYR A 111 19.03 -1.79 8.69
CA TYR A 111 19.60 -0.50 8.28
C TYR A 111 19.59 0.57 9.39
N ASP A 112 18.77 0.40 10.42
CA ASP A 112 18.40 1.42 11.43
C ASP A 112 19.42 1.60 12.59
N TRP A 113 20.67 1.14 12.43
CA TRP A 113 21.58 0.82 13.56
C TRP A 113 22.91 1.61 13.60
N VAL A 114 23.01 2.81 13.00
CA VAL A 114 24.27 3.58 12.90
C VAL A 114 24.10 5.10 13.10
N GLU A 115 24.92 5.72 13.97
CA GLU A 115 24.93 7.17 14.31
C GLU A 115 26.27 7.87 13.96
N ASN A 116 26.31 9.20 13.75
CA ASN A 116 27.53 10.01 13.51
C ASN A 116 27.43 11.53 13.89
N LEU A 117 28.55 12.28 13.87
CA LEU A 117 28.77 13.60 14.54
C LEU A 117 29.42 14.71 13.64
N ILE A 118 29.39 15.99 14.05
CA ILE A 118 29.72 17.22 13.26
C ILE A 118 30.90 18.06 13.86
N LEU A 119 31.69 18.79 13.02
CA LEU A 119 32.53 19.97 13.43
C LEU A 119 32.80 21.01 12.27
N CYS A 120 33.65 22.04 12.50
CA CYS A 120 33.54 23.39 11.87
C CYS A 120 34.92 24.07 11.55
N PHE A 121 35.14 25.20 10.80
CA PHE A 121 34.40 25.94 9.74
C PHE A 121 35.20 27.18 9.13
N PRO A 122 36.09 27.05 8.11
CA PRO A 122 36.87 28.16 7.47
C PRO A 122 36.45 28.52 6.02
N ILE A 123 36.76 29.73 5.48
CA ILE A 123 36.09 30.27 4.25
C ILE A 123 36.57 29.76 2.87
N MET A 124 37.86 29.54 2.57
CA MET A 124 38.20 28.85 1.29
C MET A 124 37.87 27.37 1.37
N THR A 125 38.05 26.81 2.56
CA THR A 125 37.48 25.53 2.95
C THR A 125 35.95 25.54 2.84
N MET A 126 35.22 26.66 2.92
CA MET A 126 33.75 26.68 2.80
C MET A 126 33.27 26.30 1.41
N LEU A 127 33.98 26.66 0.34
CA LEU A 127 33.55 26.26 -1.00
C LEU A 127 33.84 24.77 -1.25
N GLN A 128 34.97 24.26 -0.75
CA GLN A 128 35.29 22.83 -0.75
C GLN A 128 34.32 22.04 0.17
N TYR A 129 33.98 22.61 1.32
CA TYR A 129 32.99 22.11 2.28
C TYR A 129 31.60 22.10 1.65
N LEU A 130 31.18 23.08 0.86
CA LEU A 130 29.89 22.99 0.15
C LEU A 130 29.85 21.82 -0.83
N PHE A 131 30.97 21.44 -1.47
CA PHE A 131 31.02 20.21 -2.26
C PHE A 131 31.06 18.94 -1.40
N TYR A 132 31.94 18.86 -0.40
CA TYR A 132 32.06 17.68 0.46
C TYR A 132 30.86 17.46 1.38
N VAL A 133 30.33 18.53 1.98
CA VAL A 133 29.11 18.53 2.80
C VAL A 133 27.85 18.55 1.95
N GLY A 134 27.84 19.10 0.73
CA GLY A 134 26.74 18.87 -0.20
C GLY A 134 26.61 17.38 -0.54
N TRP A 135 27.72 16.72 -0.87
CA TRP A 135 27.74 15.28 -1.10
C TRP A 135 27.46 14.47 0.19
N MET A 136 28.01 14.88 1.33
CA MET A 136 27.69 14.27 2.64
C MET A 136 26.22 14.47 3.01
N LYS A 137 25.58 15.59 2.67
CA LYS A 137 24.16 15.88 2.93
C LYS A 137 23.24 15.07 2.03
N VAL A 138 23.64 14.84 0.78
CA VAL A 138 22.98 13.83 -0.08
C VAL A 138 23.12 12.44 0.55
N ALA A 139 24.29 12.10 1.12
CA ALA A 139 24.47 10.83 1.84
C ALA A 139 23.72 10.79 3.19
N GLU A 140 23.47 11.93 3.84
CA GLU A 140 22.75 12.08 5.11
C GLU A 140 21.24 11.94 4.92
N GLY A 141 20.66 12.63 3.93
CA GLY A 141 19.25 12.43 3.54
C GLY A 141 18.97 11.03 2.99
N LEU A 142 19.96 10.37 2.38
CA LEU A 142 19.86 8.96 2.00
C LEU A 142 20.28 7.98 3.11
N LEU A 143 20.72 8.45 4.29
CA LEU A 143 21.17 7.60 5.40
C LEU A 143 19.97 6.98 6.12
N ASN A 144 18.94 7.79 6.37
CA ASN A 144 17.65 7.36 6.92
C ASN A 144 16.51 7.88 6.04
N PRO A 145 16.18 7.19 4.92
CA PRO A 145 15.12 7.62 4.00
C PRO A 145 13.70 7.35 4.53
N PHE A 146 13.54 7.16 5.85
CA PHE A 146 12.29 6.83 6.55
C PHE A 146 11.92 7.89 7.61
N GLY A 147 12.51 9.09 7.51
CA GLY A 147 12.21 10.23 8.38
C GLY A 147 10.96 11.02 7.97
N GLU A 148 11.04 12.34 8.15
CA GLU A 148 10.00 13.32 7.79
C GLU A 148 10.55 14.41 6.84
N ASP A 149 11.72 14.22 6.23
CA ASP A 149 12.32 15.19 5.29
C ASP A 149 11.61 15.14 3.93
N ASP A 150 11.63 16.25 3.16
CA ASP A 150 10.88 16.42 1.90
C ASP A 150 11.21 15.37 0.80
N ASP A 151 12.39 14.74 0.88
CA ASP A 151 12.88 13.71 -0.07
C ASP A 151 12.74 12.26 0.47
N ASP A 152 12.18 12.07 1.67
CA ASP A 152 12.01 10.75 2.31
C ASP A 152 10.91 9.89 1.66
N PHE A 153 10.90 8.59 1.98
CA PHE A 153 9.81 7.72 1.56
C PHE A 153 8.52 8.06 2.30
N GLU A 154 7.49 8.39 1.53
CA GLU A 154 6.08 8.58 1.93
C GLU A 154 5.44 7.28 2.51
N CYS A 155 5.95 6.82 3.66
CA CYS A 155 5.63 5.52 4.24
C CYS A 155 4.18 5.43 4.68
N ASN A 156 3.63 6.50 5.25
CA ASN A 156 2.22 6.56 5.66
C ASN A 156 1.29 6.39 4.45
N TYR A 157 1.56 7.09 3.34
CA TYR A 157 0.83 6.91 2.09
C TYR A 157 0.94 5.47 1.55
N LEU A 158 2.13 4.87 1.60
CA LEU A 158 2.32 3.48 1.17
C LEU A 158 1.52 2.49 2.03
N ILE A 159 1.50 2.68 3.36
CA ILE A 159 0.72 1.85 4.30
C ILE A 159 -0.78 1.96 3.99
N ASP A 160 -1.32 3.19 3.93
CA ASP A 160 -2.75 3.43 3.68
C ASP A 160 -3.20 2.89 2.31
N LYS A 161 -2.41 3.15 1.27
CA LYS A 161 -2.65 2.67 -0.10
C LYS A 161 -2.64 1.14 -0.14
N ASN A 162 -1.63 0.51 0.46
CA ASN A 162 -1.49 -0.95 0.44
C ASN A 162 -2.60 -1.63 1.25
N PHE A 163 -2.95 -1.10 2.42
CA PHE A 163 -4.04 -1.63 3.25
C PHE A 163 -5.39 -1.53 2.52
N THR A 164 -5.71 -0.34 2.00
CA THR A 164 -6.96 -0.10 1.25
C THR A 164 -7.05 -1.00 0.02
N THR A 165 -5.96 -1.11 -0.74
CA THR A 165 -5.91 -1.94 -1.95
C THR A 165 -6.01 -3.42 -1.64
N ALA A 166 -5.33 -3.90 -0.59
CA ALA A 166 -5.37 -5.30 -0.18
C ALA A 166 -6.77 -5.71 0.27
N MET A 167 -7.44 -4.90 1.10
CA MET A 167 -8.82 -5.15 1.54
C MET A 167 -9.80 -5.13 0.36
N TYR A 168 -9.69 -4.15 -0.55
CA TYR A 168 -10.51 -4.10 -1.76
C TYR A 168 -10.35 -5.34 -2.65
N ILE A 169 -9.13 -5.86 -2.79
CA ILE A 169 -8.85 -7.06 -3.60
C ILE A 169 -9.49 -8.32 -3.00
N VAL A 170 -9.49 -8.48 -1.67
CA VAL A 170 -9.98 -9.70 -1.00
C VAL A 170 -11.48 -9.67 -0.66
N ASP A 171 -12.08 -8.49 -0.52
CA ASP A 171 -13.51 -8.32 -0.25
C ASP A 171 -14.30 -7.97 -1.52
N GLU A 172 -14.17 -6.75 -2.04
CA GLU A 172 -15.05 -6.23 -3.10
C GLU A 172 -14.75 -6.83 -4.49
N ALA A 173 -13.48 -7.04 -4.83
CA ALA A 173 -13.07 -7.61 -6.12
C ALA A 173 -13.09 -9.16 -6.14
N HIS A 174 -13.51 -9.82 -5.05
CA HIS A 174 -13.43 -11.26 -4.93
C HIS A 174 -14.44 -11.98 -5.84
N HIS A 175 -13.92 -12.63 -6.89
CA HIS A 175 -14.68 -13.20 -8.01
C HIS A 175 -15.49 -12.18 -8.85
N ASP A 176 -15.28 -10.87 -8.68
CA ASP A 176 -15.86 -9.87 -9.57
C ASP A 176 -15.04 -9.79 -10.87
N LEU A 177 -15.54 -10.48 -11.90
CA LEU A 177 -14.87 -10.60 -13.19
C LEU A 177 -15.71 -9.90 -14.27
N PRO A 178 -15.11 -9.04 -15.11
CA PRO A 178 -15.83 -8.44 -16.22
C PRO A 178 -16.32 -9.54 -17.18
N PRO A 179 -17.49 -9.35 -17.83
CA PRO A 179 -18.07 -10.36 -18.70
C PRO A 179 -17.11 -10.71 -19.84
N LEU A 180 -16.86 -11.99 -20.05
CA LEU A 180 -15.97 -12.47 -21.09
C LEU A 180 -16.51 -12.08 -22.48
N GLN A 181 -15.75 -11.27 -23.20
CA GLN A 181 -16.07 -10.80 -24.54
C GLN A 181 -14.92 -11.11 -25.49
N LYS A 182 -15.24 -11.27 -26.77
CA LYS A 182 -14.24 -11.31 -27.84
C LYS A 182 -13.61 -9.93 -27.95
N ASP A 183 -12.29 -9.86 -27.94
CA ASP A 183 -11.58 -8.61 -28.12
C ASP A 183 -11.69 -8.09 -29.56
N GLN A 184 -11.29 -6.83 -29.76
CA GLN A 184 -11.38 -6.13 -31.04
C GLN A 184 -10.55 -6.77 -32.17
N PHE A 185 -9.58 -7.62 -31.85
CA PHE A 185 -8.70 -8.30 -32.80
C PHE A 185 -9.05 -9.79 -32.99
N TRP A 186 -10.07 -10.33 -32.31
CA TRP A 186 -10.43 -11.76 -32.32
C TRP A 186 -10.54 -12.41 -33.72
N LEU A 187 -10.90 -11.66 -34.76
CA LEU A 187 -11.04 -12.13 -36.14
C LEU A 187 -9.89 -11.71 -37.07
N ARG A 188 -8.91 -10.94 -36.59
CA ARG A 188 -7.77 -10.45 -37.38
C ARG A 188 -6.54 -11.32 -37.11
N GLY A 189 -5.91 -11.81 -38.18
CA GLY A 189 -4.67 -12.59 -38.07
C GLY A 189 -3.45 -11.74 -37.67
N GLU A 190 -3.55 -10.42 -37.80
CA GLU A 190 -2.49 -9.47 -37.45
C GLU A 190 -3.07 -8.35 -36.56
N VAL A 191 -2.34 -8.03 -35.49
CA VAL A 191 -2.69 -6.98 -34.53
C VAL A 191 -1.83 -5.76 -34.83
N GLU A 192 -2.38 -4.79 -35.56
CA GLU A 192 -1.75 -3.48 -35.69
C GLU A 192 -2.10 -2.62 -34.46
N PRO A 193 -1.13 -2.24 -33.61
CA PRO A 193 -1.37 -1.34 -32.50
C PRO A 193 -1.71 0.07 -33.02
N MET A 194 -2.77 0.68 -32.47
CA MET A 194 -3.15 2.04 -32.82
C MET A 194 -2.31 3.06 -32.05
N TYR A 195 -1.60 3.91 -32.79
CA TYR A 195 -0.79 5.00 -32.24
C TYR A 195 -1.51 6.35 -32.37
N SER A 196 -1.21 7.30 -31.47
CA SER A 196 -1.51 8.71 -31.70
C SER A 196 -0.71 9.24 -32.90
N LYS A 197 -1.13 10.35 -33.52
CA LYS A 197 -0.43 10.93 -34.67
C LYS A 197 1.04 11.23 -34.38
N ASP A 198 1.31 11.74 -33.19
CA ASP A 198 2.67 12.10 -32.75
C ASP A 198 3.53 10.85 -32.50
N ALA A 199 2.95 9.79 -31.93
CA ALA A 199 3.65 8.51 -31.74
C ALA A 199 3.86 7.76 -33.07
N ALA A 200 2.93 7.85 -34.01
CA ALA A 200 3.04 7.25 -35.35
C ALA A 200 4.11 7.93 -36.22
N ALA A 201 4.46 9.18 -35.93
CA ALA A 201 5.55 9.90 -36.59
C ALA A 201 6.95 9.48 -36.09
N LEU A 202 7.04 8.75 -34.98
CA LEU A 202 8.32 8.24 -34.46
C LEU A 202 8.78 7.02 -35.28
N PRO A 203 10.09 6.92 -35.61
CA PRO A 203 10.61 5.79 -36.37
C PRO A 203 10.58 4.51 -35.54
N ILE A 204 9.79 3.52 -36.00
CA ILE A 204 9.70 2.20 -35.38
C ILE A 204 10.96 1.40 -35.72
N ASN A 205 11.82 1.19 -34.73
CA ASN A 205 13.08 0.44 -34.85
C ASN A 205 12.98 -0.89 -34.07
N PRO A 206 12.37 -1.96 -34.64
CA PRO A 206 12.21 -3.22 -33.94
C PRO A 206 13.58 -3.89 -33.71
N LEU A 207 13.78 -4.44 -32.51
CA LEU A 207 14.99 -5.17 -32.14
C LEU A 207 15.01 -6.55 -32.81
N ILE A 208 15.52 -6.60 -34.05
CA ILE A 208 15.67 -7.83 -34.85
C ILE A 208 16.91 -8.66 -34.50
N GLY A 209 17.72 -8.23 -33.53
CA GLY A 209 18.95 -8.90 -33.11
C GLY A 209 20.18 -8.56 -33.97
N SER A 210 21.36 -8.57 -33.36
CA SER A 210 22.63 -8.12 -33.97
C SER A 210 23.10 -8.99 -35.15
N ALA A 211 22.77 -10.29 -35.15
CA ALA A 211 23.24 -11.25 -36.14
C ALA A 211 22.29 -11.46 -37.34
N VAL A 212 21.12 -10.82 -37.40
CA VAL A 212 20.07 -11.15 -38.40
C VAL A 212 20.49 -10.93 -39.87
N ARG A 213 21.53 -10.14 -40.12
CA ARG A 213 22.09 -9.92 -41.46
C ARG A 213 23.35 -10.75 -41.78
N ALA A 214 23.82 -11.59 -40.86
CA ALA A 214 25.05 -12.37 -41.02
C ALA A 214 24.86 -13.71 -41.78
N ALA A 215 23.61 -14.08 -42.09
CA ALA A 215 23.25 -15.36 -42.71
C ALA A 215 22.53 -15.18 -44.08
N ARG A 216 22.89 -14.14 -44.84
CA ARG A 216 22.43 -13.89 -46.21
C ARG A 216 23.61 -13.81 -47.18
#